data_AF-A0A522C7M4-F1
#
_entry.id   AF-A0A522C7M4-F1
#
_cell.length_a   1.000
_cell.length_b   1.000
_cell.length_c   1.000
_cell.angle_alpha   90.00
_cell.angle_beta   90.00
_cell.angle_gamma   90.00
#
_symmetry.space_group_name_H-M   'P 1'
#
loop_
_entity.id
_entity.type
_entity.pdbx_description
1 polymer ?
#
loop_
_entity_poly.entity_id
_entity_poly.type
_entity_poly.pdbx_seq_one_letter_code
_entity_poly.pdbx_strand_id
1 'polypeptide(L)'
;MRTKVSAILIALSLLLVNQAMAQKVVKDESLRKGETRATVDPSVYKDARVKKAYQVAKEIPWVLDSIYCFCYCEESPAFKHKSLLSCYVDNHAAI
;
A
#
# COMPACT_ATOMS: atom_id res chain seq x y z
N MET A 1 -25.81 -47.67 -9.14
CA MET A 1 -25.47 -46.71 -10.22
C MET A 1 -25.93 -45.28 -9.90
N ARG A 2 -27.20 -45.06 -9.51
CA ARG A 2 -27.76 -43.75 -9.11
C ARG A 2 -26.96 -42.96 -8.05
N THR A 3 -26.47 -43.63 -7.00
CA THR A 3 -25.74 -42.98 -5.89
C THR A 3 -24.38 -42.41 -6.28
N LYS A 4 -23.67 -43.07 -7.21
CA LYS A 4 -22.37 -42.58 -7.72
C LYS A 4 -22.55 -41.34 -8.62
N VAL A 5 -23.64 -41.28 -9.39
CA VAL A 5 -23.97 -40.13 -10.26
C VAL A 5 -24.31 -38.90 -9.42
N SER A 6 -25.10 -39.04 -8.35
CA SER A 6 -25.39 -37.94 -7.43
C SER A 6 -24.14 -37.41 -6.73
N ALA A 7 -23.22 -38.28 -6.29
CA ALA A 7 -21.97 -37.85 -5.65
C ALA A 7 -21.05 -37.08 -6.62
N ILE A 8 -20.98 -37.49 -7.89
CA ILE A 8 -20.21 -36.80 -8.93
C ILE A 8 -20.81 -35.42 -9.21
N LEU A 9 -22.14 -35.31 -9.32
CA LEU A 9 -22.81 -34.02 -9.56
C LEU A 9 -22.61 -33.03 -8.41
N ILE A 10 -22.61 -33.51 -7.15
CA ILE A 10 -22.32 -32.69 -5.97
C ILE A 10 -20.86 -32.23 -5.93
N ALA A 11 -19.91 -33.13 -6.23
CA ALA A 11 -18.49 -32.77 -6.30
C ALA A 11 -18.21 -31.75 -7.42
N LEU A 12 -18.87 -31.91 -8.57
CA LEU A 12 -18.73 -31.02 -9.71
C LEU A 12 -19.33 -29.63 -9.42
N SER A 13 -20.47 -29.57 -8.72
CA SER A 13 -21.07 -28.29 -8.31
C SER A 13 -20.22 -27.56 -7.26
N LEU A 14 -19.64 -28.28 -6.29
CA LEU A 14 -18.70 -27.71 -5.31
C LEU A 14 -17.43 -27.14 -5.97
N LEU A 15 -16.90 -27.82 -7.00
CA LEU A 15 -15.74 -27.35 -7.77
C LEU A 15 -16.04 -26.08 -8.60
N LEU A 16 -17.27 -25.91 -9.07
CA LEU A 16 -17.70 -24.73 -9.83
C LEU A 16 -17.92 -23.50 -8.92
N VAL A 17 -18.44 -23.69 -7.70
CA VAL A 17 -18.65 -22.61 -6.73
C VAL A 17 -17.31 -22.03 -6.23
N ASN A 18 -16.29 -22.88 -6.03
CA ASN A 18 -14.96 -22.45 -5.58
C ASN A 18 -14.23 -21.54 -6.60
N GLN A 19 -14.47 -21.74 -7.90
CA GLN A 19 -13.84 -20.90 -8.94
C GLN A 19 -14.49 -19.52 -9.05
N ALA A 20 -15.79 -19.39 -8.76
CA ALA A 20 -16.50 -18.12 -8.81
C ALA A 20 -16.11 -17.14 -7.68
N MET A 21 -15.58 -17.65 -6.56
CA MET A 21 -15.23 -16.84 -5.37
C MET A 21 -13.78 -16.31 -5.38
N ALA A 22 -12.93 -16.78 -6.30
CA ALA A 22 -11.53 -16.37 -6.38
C ALA A 22 -11.41 -14.98 -7.06
N GLN A 23 -11.76 -13.92 -6.36
CA GLN A 23 -11.59 -12.56 -6.86
C GLN A 23 -10.09 -12.20 -6.87
N LYS A 24 -9.53 -12.05 -8.08
CA LYS A 24 -8.19 -11.52 -8.27
C LYS A 24 -8.17 -10.06 -7.79
N VAL A 25 -7.52 -9.78 -6.67
CA VAL A 25 -7.34 -8.41 -6.17
C VAL A 25 -6.48 -7.65 -7.17
N VAL A 26 -7.09 -6.73 -7.92
CA VAL A 26 -6.38 -5.77 -8.75
C VAL A 26 -5.88 -4.66 -7.83
N LYS A 27 -4.58 -4.38 -7.86
CA LYS A 27 -4.02 -3.23 -7.14
C LYS A 27 -4.46 -1.96 -7.85
N ASP A 28 -5.29 -1.16 -7.18
CA ASP A 28 -5.65 0.17 -7.66
C ASP A 28 -4.51 1.14 -7.37
N GLU A 29 -3.95 1.70 -8.43
CA GLU A 29 -2.84 2.66 -8.39
C GLU A 29 -3.29 4.08 -8.79
N SER A 30 -4.59 4.29 -9.05
CA SER A 30 -5.13 5.59 -9.50
C SER A 30 -4.87 6.74 -8.51
N LEU A 31 -4.67 6.43 -7.23
CA LEU A 31 -4.40 7.40 -6.18
C LEU A 31 -2.92 7.81 -6.06
N ARG A 32 -1.98 7.13 -6.75
CA ARG A 32 -0.54 7.45 -6.66
C ARG A 32 -0.29 8.87 -7.19
N LYS A 33 0.49 9.67 -6.45
CA LYS A 33 0.90 11.02 -6.86
C LYS A 33 2.30 11.01 -7.51
N GLY A 34 2.96 9.85 -7.58
CA GLY A 34 4.12 9.59 -8.43
C GLY A 34 5.47 9.94 -7.81
N GLU A 35 5.61 9.95 -6.48
CA GLU A 35 6.91 10.02 -5.81
C GLU A 35 7.65 8.67 -5.97
N THR A 36 8.87 8.73 -6.49
CA THR A 36 9.68 7.55 -6.83
C THR A 36 11.02 7.51 -6.09
N ARG A 37 11.36 8.58 -5.36
CA ARG A 37 12.60 8.63 -4.58
C ARG A 37 12.51 7.70 -3.37
N ALA A 38 13.66 7.18 -2.96
CA ALA A 38 13.78 6.38 -1.74
C ALA A 38 13.59 7.28 -0.51
N THR A 39 13.01 6.71 0.56
CA THR A 39 12.93 7.37 1.85
C THR A 39 14.31 7.46 2.51
N VAL A 40 14.48 8.38 3.46
CA VAL A 40 15.69 8.46 4.28
C VAL A 40 15.88 7.15 5.06
N ASP A 41 17.14 6.72 5.22
CA ASP A 41 17.47 5.56 6.03
C ASP A 41 17.06 5.81 7.50
N PRO A 42 16.15 5.00 8.08
CA PRO A 42 15.71 5.17 9.46
C PRO A 42 16.85 5.16 10.49
N SER A 43 17.99 4.54 10.16
CA SER A 43 19.15 4.42 11.04
C SER A 43 19.71 5.76 11.51
N VAL A 44 19.53 6.83 10.70
CA VAL A 44 20.04 8.18 10.98
C VAL A 44 19.34 8.86 12.16
N TYR A 45 18.11 8.44 12.51
CA TYR A 45 17.35 9.04 13.59
C TYR A 45 17.61 8.36 14.94
N LYS A 46 17.79 9.18 15.98
CA LYS A 46 17.93 8.71 17.36
C LYS A 46 16.58 8.50 18.05
N ASP A 47 15.59 9.35 17.78
CA ASP A 47 14.24 9.17 18.32
C ASP A 47 13.61 7.90 17.75
N ALA A 48 13.20 6.98 18.64
CA ALA A 48 12.68 5.67 18.27
C ALA A 48 11.36 5.75 17.48
N ARG A 49 10.52 6.77 17.73
CA ARG A 49 9.25 6.98 17.02
C ARG A 49 9.52 7.46 15.60
N VAL A 50 10.44 8.42 15.42
CA VAL A 50 10.84 8.90 14.10
C VAL A 50 11.45 7.77 13.28
N LYS A 51 12.39 7.01 13.87
CA LYS A 51 12.96 5.81 13.25
C LYS A 51 11.88 4.82 12.83
N LYS A 52 10.88 4.55 13.68
CA LYS A 52 9.78 3.65 13.32
C LYS A 52 8.91 4.19 12.18
N ALA A 53 8.63 5.50 12.16
CA ALA A 53 7.85 6.13 11.10
C ALA A 53 8.55 6.02 9.73
N TYR A 54 9.84 6.35 9.66
CA TYR A 54 10.63 6.20 8.43
C TYR A 54 10.77 4.73 8.00
N GLN A 55 10.85 3.79 8.95
CA GLN A 55 10.86 2.36 8.63
C GLN A 55 9.55 1.92 7.97
N VAL A 56 8.40 2.36 8.49
CA VAL A 56 7.10 2.08 7.86
C VAL A 56 7.02 2.74 6.48
N ALA A 57 7.46 4.00 6.33
CA ALA A 57 7.48 4.67 5.03
C ALA A 57 8.30 3.91 3.98
N LYS A 58 9.42 3.30 4.39
CA LYS A 58 10.25 2.43 3.54
C LYS A 58 9.57 1.11 3.18
N GLU A 59 8.76 0.54 4.07
CA GLU A 59 8.05 -0.73 3.88
C GLU A 59 6.83 -0.59 2.97
N ILE A 60 6.11 0.53 3.05
CA ILE A 60 4.88 0.79 2.32
C ILE A 60 4.89 2.13 1.55
N PRO A 61 5.93 2.41 0.72
CA PRO A 61 6.06 3.71 0.05
C PRO A 61 4.86 4.00 -0.85
N TRP A 62 4.27 2.95 -1.43
CA TRP A 62 3.06 3.07 -2.22
C TRP A 62 1.89 3.57 -1.35
N VAL A 63 1.67 3.10 -0.13
CA VAL A 63 0.56 3.65 0.67
C VAL A 63 0.72 5.17 0.88
N LEU A 64 1.93 5.60 1.20
CA LEU A 64 2.22 7.02 1.44
C LEU A 64 2.16 7.88 0.18
N ASP A 65 2.53 7.33 -0.98
CA ASP A 65 2.42 8.06 -2.26
C ASP A 65 0.96 8.19 -2.73
N SER A 66 0.03 7.45 -2.11
CA SER A 66 -1.41 7.59 -2.33
C SER A 66 -2.11 8.53 -1.34
N ILE A 67 -1.37 9.10 -0.40
CA ILE A 67 -1.92 9.93 0.67
C ILE A 67 -1.46 11.37 0.47
N TYR A 68 -2.41 12.29 0.55
CA TYR A 68 -2.13 13.72 0.61
C TYR A 68 -1.55 14.09 1.98
N CYS A 69 -0.54 14.95 2.02
CA CYS A 69 0.15 15.30 3.26
C CYS A 69 -0.65 16.31 4.09
N PHE A 70 -0.81 16.06 5.40
CA PHE A 70 -1.52 16.95 6.31
C PHE A 70 -0.90 18.35 6.43
N CYS A 71 0.39 18.49 6.09
CA CYS A 71 1.12 19.75 6.15
C CYS A 71 0.80 20.70 4.99
N TYR A 72 0.00 20.29 4.00
CA TYR A 72 -0.28 21.09 2.80
C TYR A 72 1.01 21.49 2.05
N CYS A 73 1.95 20.55 1.98
CA CYS A 73 3.26 20.79 1.37
C CYS A 73 3.22 20.89 -0.16
N GLU A 74 2.16 20.38 -0.81
CA GLU A 74 1.98 20.46 -2.26
C GLU A 74 1.78 21.92 -2.69
N GLU A 75 1.04 22.68 -1.86
CA GLU A 75 0.70 24.09 -2.03
C GLU A 75 1.78 25.01 -1.44
N SER A 76 2.59 24.50 -0.52
CA SER A 76 3.65 25.28 0.11
C SER A 76 4.79 25.58 -0.88
N PRO A 77 5.12 26.88 -1.10
CA PRO A 77 6.21 27.25 -1.99
C PRO A 77 7.59 26.81 -1.47
N ALA A 78 7.71 26.50 -0.18
CA ALA A 78 8.97 26.10 0.45
C ALA A 78 9.36 24.63 0.22
N PHE A 79 8.37 23.72 0.10
CA PHE A 79 8.63 22.27 0.05
C PHE A 79 8.22 21.61 -1.28
N LYS A 80 7.02 21.92 -1.79
CA LYS A 80 6.46 21.35 -3.02
C LYS A 80 6.45 19.82 -3.04
N HIS A 81 6.09 19.22 -1.89
CA HIS A 81 5.95 17.76 -1.76
C HIS A 81 4.60 17.32 -2.32
N LYS A 82 4.61 16.37 -3.27
CA LYS A 82 3.41 15.95 -4.02
C LYS A 82 2.59 14.85 -3.37
N SER A 83 3.12 14.18 -2.35
CA SER A 83 2.40 13.20 -1.51
C SER A 83 3.02 13.14 -0.13
N LEU A 84 2.39 12.41 0.79
CA LEU A 84 2.98 12.11 2.09
C LEU A 84 4.34 11.41 1.94
N LEU A 85 4.54 10.57 0.91
CA LEU A 85 5.84 9.94 0.67
C LEU A 85 6.94 10.98 0.46
N SER A 86 6.66 12.06 -0.26
CA SER A 86 7.63 13.15 -0.48
C SER A 86 8.14 13.80 0.82
N CYS A 87 7.43 13.69 1.95
CA CYS A 87 7.94 14.17 3.24
C CYS A 87 8.97 13.22 3.89
N TYR A 88 9.01 11.95 3.47
CA TYR A 88 9.90 10.92 3.99
C TYR A 88 11.14 10.69 3.12
N VAL A 89 11.21 11.29 1.94
CA VAL A 89 12.42 11.28 1.09
C VAL A 89 13.44 12.33 1.50
N ASP A 90 13.02 13.25 2.38
CA ASP A 90 13.87 14.17 3.13
C ASP A 90 13.51 14.14 4.62
N ASN A 91 14.00 15.09 5.40
CA ASN A 91 13.84 15.12 6.86
C ASN A 91 12.55 15.80 7.33
N HIS A 92 11.63 16.19 6.43
CA HIS A 92 10.48 16.98 6.82
C HIS A 92 9.51 16.21 7.72
N ALA A 93 9.31 14.91 7.50
CA ALA A 93 8.47 14.07 8.37
C ALA A 93 9.03 13.89 9.81
N ALA A 94 10.24 14.36 10.09
CA ALA A 94 10.88 14.34 11.41
C ALA A 94 10.78 15.67 12.18
N ILE A 95 10.08 16.68 11.64
CA ILE A 95 9.92 18.03 12.22
C ILE A 95 8.62 18.13 13.01
#